data_AF-A0AAV9EDW8-F1
#
_entry.id   AF-A0AAV9EDW8-F1
#
_cell.length_a   1.000
_cell.length_b   1.000
_cell.length_c   1.000
_cell.angle_alpha   90.00
_cell.angle_beta   90.00
_cell.angle_gamma   90.00
#
_symmetry.space_group_name_H-M   'P 1'
#
loop_
_entity.id
_entity.type
_entity.pdbx_description
1 polymer ?
#
loop_
_entity_poly.entity_id
_entity_poly.type
_entity_poly.pdbx_seq_one_letter_code
_entity_poly.pdbx_strand_id
1 'polypeptide(L)'
;MDERERSRNNGVSGGGANGGLVYPVMTEEQIQILRHQIVAYTIISEQLVQMYKSFIAQQDFIGMELGNPSCDPLMALGARKISSRRHRWAPTPVQLQILENLFIQGSGTTRTKEKIKEITNELAQHGPVTESNVYNWFQNRRAKSKKRSAQFQSKTESI
;
A
#
# COMPACT_ATOMS: atom_id res chain seq x y z
N MET A 1 21.28 -70.37 24.25
CA MET A 1 20.32 -69.56 23.48
C MET A 1 21.12 -68.88 22.38
N ASP A 2 21.67 -69.62 21.43
CA ASP A 2 21.01 -70.39 20.34
C ASP A 2 20.29 -69.46 19.37
N GLU A 3 20.85 -69.31 18.16
CA GLU A 3 20.34 -69.90 16.90
C GLU A 3 19.17 -69.07 16.34
N ARG A 4 18.94 -68.85 15.05
CA ARG A 4 19.59 -69.10 13.76
C ARG A 4 18.48 -68.77 12.74
N GLU A 5 18.71 -67.91 11.75
CA GLU A 5 17.98 -67.93 10.46
C GLU A 5 18.92 -67.21 9.47
N ARG A 6 19.54 -67.80 8.44
CA ARG A 6 19.17 -68.74 7.37
C ARG A 6 18.08 -68.26 6.42
N SER A 7 18.59 -67.64 5.34
CA SER A 7 18.24 -67.84 3.93
C SER A 7 16.90 -67.39 3.37
N ARG A 8 17.04 -66.84 2.15
CA ARG A 8 16.17 -66.93 0.97
C ARG A 8 15.01 -65.93 0.89
N ASN A 9 15.28 -64.91 0.06
CA ASN A 9 14.64 -64.72 -1.24
C ASN A 9 13.11 -64.90 -1.25
N ASN A 10 12.39 -63.78 -1.19
CA ASN A 10 11.11 -63.67 -1.88
C ASN A 10 10.92 -62.25 -2.41
N GLY A 11 10.83 -62.15 -3.73
CA GLY A 11 10.62 -60.89 -4.43
C GLY A 11 9.22 -60.36 -4.19
N VAL A 12 9.12 -59.05 -3.99
CA VAL A 12 7.94 -58.27 -4.36
C VAL A 12 8.45 -57.07 -5.13
N SER A 13 8.51 -57.26 -6.45
CA SER A 13 8.28 -56.18 -7.40
C SER A 13 6.93 -55.56 -7.10
N GLY A 14 6.95 -54.33 -6.63
CA GLY A 14 5.77 -53.48 -6.49
C GLY A 14 6.20 -52.08 -6.83
N GLY A 15 6.29 -51.80 -8.14
CA GLY A 15 6.61 -50.49 -8.68
C GLY A 15 5.60 -49.46 -8.19
N GLY A 16 5.98 -48.72 -7.14
CA GLY A 16 5.32 -47.48 -6.73
C GLY A 16 5.93 -46.33 -7.51
N ALA A 17 5.66 -46.28 -8.81
CA ALA A 17 5.88 -45.09 -9.63
C ALA A 17 5.00 -43.97 -9.08
N ASN A 18 5.56 -43.13 -8.22
CA ASN A 18 5.04 -41.79 -7.96
C ASN A 18 6.22 -40.88 -7.67
N GLY A 19 7.04 -40.66 -8.71
CA GLY A 19 7.79 -39.43 -8.84
C GLY A 19 6.77 -38.30 -8.89
N GLY A 20 6.48 -37.72 -7.72
CA GLY A 20 5.74 -36.47 -7.62
C GLY A 20 6.53 -35.44 -8.38
N LEU A 21 6.13 -35.16 -9.61
CA LEU A 21 6.65 -34.06 -10.41
C LEU A 21 6.30 -32.79 -9.64
N VAL A 22 7.25 -32.30 -8.84
CA VAL A 22 7.19 -30.97 -8.26
C VAL A 22 7.39 -30.02 -9.43
N TYR A 23 6.29 -29.67 -10.10
CA TYR A 23 6.33 -28.68 -11.15
C TYR A 23 6.76 -27.34 -10.54
N PRO A 24 7.87 -26.73 -11.01
CA PRO A 24 8.28 -25.42 -10.52
C PRO A 24 7.15 -24.42 -10.75
N VAL A 25 6.67 -23.79 -9.68
CA VAL A 25 5.62 -22.74 -9.75
C VAL A 25 6.10 -21.53 -10.57
N MET A 26 7.41 -21.41 -10.74
CA MET A 26 8.09 -20.28 -11.36
C MET A 26 9.29 -20.83 -12.14
N THR A 27 9.54 -20.28 -13.33
CA THR A 27 10.72 -20.67 -14.12
C THR A 27 12.00 -20.14 -13.48
N GLU A 28 13.15 -20.74 -13.81
CA GLU A 28 14.44 -20.33 -13.22
C GLU A 28 14.73 -18.85 -13.50
N GLU A 29 14.43 -18.35 -14.70
CA GLU A 29 14.57 -16.94 -15.02
C GLU A 29 13.63 -16.04 -14.20
N GLN A 30 12.40 -16.48 -13.95
CA GLN A 30 11.45 -15.74 -13.14
C GLN A 30 11.85 -15.72 -11.65
N ILE A 31 12.45 -16.80 -11.15
CA ILE A 31 13.03 -16.86 -9.80
C ILE A 31 14.24 -15.91 -9.70
N GLN A 32 15.11 -15.86 -10.70
CA GLN A 32 16.25 -14.95 -10.75
C GLN A 32 15.80 -13.48 -10.72
N ILE A 33 14.77 -13.13 -11.50
CA ILE A 33 14.18 -11.79 -11.49
C ILE A 33 13.62 -11.45 -10.12
N LEU A 34 12.88 -12.38 -9.50
CA LEU A 34 12.33 -12.17 -8.16
C LEU A 34 13.43 -11.97 -7.12
N ARG A 35 14.51 -12.75 -7.17
CA ARG A 35 15.68 -12.57 -6.30
C ARG A 35 16.33 -11.21 -6.49
N HIS A 36 16.51 -10.78 -7.74
CA HIS A 36 17.05 -9.46 -8.06
C HIS A 36 16.15 -8.34 -7.51
N GLN A 37 14.83 -8.45 -7.66
CA GLN A 37 13.86 -7.49 -7.13
C GLN A 37 13.87 -7.44 -5.60
N ILE A 38 13.96 -8.59 -4.93
CA ILE A 38 14.05 -8.67 -3.46
C ILE A 38 15.31 -7.94 -2.98
N VAL A 39 16.46 -8.18 -3.62
CA VAL A 39 17.72 -7.51 -3.26
C VAL A 39 17.66 -6.01 -3.52
N ALA A 40 17.09 -5.58 -4.66
CA ALA A 40 16.91 -4.14 -4.92
C ALA A 40 16.01 -3.49 -3.85
N TYR A 41 14.94 -4.18 -3.42
CA TYR A 41 14.06 -3.70 -2.37
C TYR A 41 14.76 -3.60 -1.01
N THR A 42 15.57 -4.59 -0.61
CA THR A 42 16.30 -4.53 0.67
C THR A 42 17.25 -3.34 0.69
N ILE A 43 17.99 -3.11 -0.39
CA ILE A 43 18.93 -1.98 -0.49
C ILE A 43 18.18 -0.63 -0.39
N ILE A 44 17.11 -0.44 -1.15
CA ILE A 44 16.39 0.83 -1.19
C ILE A 44 15.69 1.09 0.16
N SER A 45 15.07 0.07 0.74
CA SER A 45 14.39 0.21 2.03
C SER A 45 15.37 0.52 3.17
N GLU A 46 16.55 -0.10 3.19
CA GLU A 46 17.62 0.21 4.14
C GLU A 46 18.12 1.66 4.00
N GLN A 47 18.40 2.11 2.76
CA GLN A 47 18.82 3.49 2.50
C GLN A 47 17.79 4.53 2.94
N LEU A 48 16.50 4.25 2.72
CA LEU A 48 15.41 5.12 3.17
C LEU A 48 15.39 5.25 4.70
N VAL A 49 15.57 4.14 5.42
CA VAL A 49 15.62 4.14 6.90
C VAL A 49 16.86 4.89 7.39
N GLN A 50 18.02 4.69 6.76
CA GLN A 50 19.25 5.38 7.12
C GLN A 50 19.12 6.90 6.93
N MET A 51 18.57 7.33 5.80
CA MET A 51 18.32 8.75 5.52
C MET A 51 17.35 9.35 6.57
N TYR A 52 16.27 8.64 6.90
CA TYR A 52 15.32 9.09 7.90
C TYR A 52 15.95 9.25 9.29
N LYS A 53 16.82 8.31 9.69
CA LYS A 53 17.60 8.39 10.94
C LYS A 53 18.53 9.61 10.95
N SER A 54 19.25 9.87 9.85
CA SER A 54 20.12 11.06 9.76
C SER A 54 19.33 12.37 9.74
N PHE A 55 18.17 12.40 9.10
CA PHE A 55 17.31 13.58 9.02
C PHE A 55 16.74 13.95 10.39
N ILE A 56 16.28 12.96 11.16
CA ILE A 56 15.81 13.19 12.53
C ILE A 56 16.96 13.64 13.43
N ALA A 57 18.14 13.01 13.33
CA ALA A 57 19.30 13.43 14.11
C ALA A 57 19.70 14.90 13.84
N GLN A 58 19.51 15.40 12.61
CA GLN A 58 19.70 16.83 12.31
C GLN A 58 18.58 17.71 12.88
N GLN A 59 17.34 17.22 12.94
CA GLN A 59 16.23 17.96 13.53
C GLN A 59 16.39 18.10 15.06
N ASP A 60 16.91 17.06 15.73
CA ASP A 60 17.19 17.08 17.17
C ASP A 60 18.35 18.04 17.53
N PHE A 61 19.26 18.30 16.59
CA PHE A 61 20.34 19.30 16.76
C PHE A 61 19.85 20.75 16.62
N ILE A 62 18.75 20.99 15.91
CA ILE A 62 18.19 22.34 15.66
C ILE A 62 17.15 22.72 16.75
N GLY A 63 16.91 21.84 17.74
CA GLY A 63 15.87 22.00 18.78
C GLY A 63 16.30 22.70 20.08
N MET A 64 17.57 23.09 20.25
CA MET A 64 18.06 23.74 21.47
C MET A 64 18.95 24.95 21.16
N GLU A 65 18.40 26.02 20.59
CA GLU A 65 18.72 27.40 21.00
C GLU A 65 17.86 28.41 20.25
N LEU A 66 17.53 29.50 20.95
CA LEU A 66 16.68 30.59 20.51
C LEU A 66 17.04 31.15 19.12
N GLY A 67 15.99 31.51 18.36
CA GLY A 67 16.07 32.65 17.44
C GLY A 67 15.95 32.33 15.96
N ASN A 68 14.74 32.49 15.42
CA ASN A 68 14.60 33.02 14.07
C ASN A 68 14.88 34.54 14.16
N PRO A 69 15.77 35.10 13.34
CA PRO A 69 15.24 35.74 12.13
C PRO A 69 16.17 35.63 10.90
N SER A 70 15.55 35.83 9.73
CA SER A 70 16.18 36.20 8.46
C SER A 70 16.65 35.04 7.59
N CYS A 71 15.71 34.57 6.76
CA CYS A 71 16.01 33.84 5.53
C CYS A 71 16.75 34.79 4.57
N ASP A 72 18.01 34.49 4.30
CA ASP A 72 18.80 35.14 3.26
C ASP A 72 18.22 34.80 1.86
N PRO A 73 17.70 35.78 1.07
CA PRO A 73 16.96 35.49 -0.17
C PRO A 73 17.80 35.00 -1.38
N LEU A 74 19.11 34.77 -1.24
CA LEU A 74 19.98 34.47 -2.38
C LEU A 74 20.36 33.00 -2.60
N MET A 75 19.90 32.07 -1.76
CA MET A 75 20.07 30.61 -1.97
C MET A 75 18.77 29.90 -2.41
N ALA A 76 17.79 30.67 -2.92
CA ALA A 76 16.42 30.23 -3.20
C ALA A 76 16.18 29.63 -4.61
N LEU A 77 17.17 29.03 -5.27
CA LEU A 77 17.01 28.49 -6.64
C LEU A 77 17.18 26.97 -6.81
N GLY A 78 17.49 26.22 -5.76
CA GLY A 78 17.74 24.76 -5.87
C GLY A 78 16.64 23.84 -5.35
N ALA A 79 15.85 24.29 -4.37
CA ALA A 79 14.85 23.45 -3.73
C ALA A 79 13.50 24.14 -3.81
N ARG A 80 12.69 23.78 -4.81
CA ARG A 80 11.24 23.85 -4.64
C ARG A 80 10.95 23.22 -3.30
N LYS A 81 10.61 24.06 -2.31
CA LYS A 81 9.97 23.68 -1.05
C LYS A 81 9.14 22.44 -1.36
N ILE A 82 9.51 21.29 -0.81
CA ILE A 82 8.58 20.18 -0.63
C ILE A 82 7.39 20.85 0.04
N SER A 83 6.38 21.14 -0.79
CA SER A 83 5.29 22.07 -0.50
C SER A 83 4.89 21.91 0.94
N SER A 84 5.33 22.84 1.79
CA SER A 84 4.66 23.22 3.03
C SER A 84 3.89 22.04 3.63
N ARG A 85 4.59 20.97 4.08
CA ARG A 85 4.09 19.62 4.44
C ARG A 85 2.59 19.63 4.72
N ARG A 86 1.78 19.65 3.65
CA ARG A 86 0.33 19.79 3.80
C ARG A 86 -0.08 18.46 4.37
N HIS A 87 -0.55 18.45 5.61
CA HIS A 87 -0.96 17.23 6.28
C HIS A 87 -2.00 16.56 5.39
N ARG A 88 -1.58 15.49 4.70
CA ARG A 88 -2.46 14.74 3.83
C ARG A 88 -3.46 14.08 4.75
N TRP A 89 -4.74 14.35 4.52
CA TRP A 89 -5.78 13.74 5.30
C TRP A 89 -5.70 12.22 5.19
N ALA A 90 -5.44 11.57 6.32
CA ALA A 90 -5.48 10.14 6.49
C ALA A 90 -6.82 9.82 7.18
N PRO A 91 -7.87 9.49 6.42
CA PRO A 91 -9.18 9.23 7.00
C PRO A 91 -9.11 8.03 7.94
N THR A 92 -9.76 8.13 9.10
CA THR A 92 -9.82 7.02 10.04
C THR A 92 -10.68 5.88 9.49
N PRO A 93 -10.51 4.63 9.95
CA PRO A 93 -11.31 3.49 9.47
C PRO A 93 -12.82 3.74 9.62
N VAL A 94 -13.22 4.38 10.72
CA VAL A 94 -14.61 4.76 10.99
C VAL A 94 -15.10 5.81 9.99
N GLN A 95 -14.30 6.84 9.71
CA GLN A 95 -14.63 7.85 8.70
C GLN A 95 -14.83 7.22 7.31
N LEU A 96 -13.99 6.26 6.93
CA LEU A 96 -14.13 5.54 5.66
C LEU A 96 -15.41 4.71 5.60
N GLN A 97 -15.78 4.04 6.70
CA GLN A 97 -17.01 3.26 6.77
C GLN A 97 -18.26 4.13 6.59
N ILE A 98 -18.30 5.28 7.25
CA ILE A 98 -19.41 6.25 7.11
C ILE A 98 -19.49 6.75 5.66
N LEU A 99 -18.36 7.19 5.09
CA LEU A 99 -18.29 7.66 3.70
C LEU A 99 -18.76 6.59 2.69
N GLU A 100 -18.38 5.33 2.89
CA GLU A 100 -18.77 4.23 2.02
C GLU A 100 -20.26 3.89 2.16
N ASN A 101 -20.78 3.81 3.39
CA ASN A 101 -22.20 3.59 3.65
C ASN A 101 -23.06 4.68 2.97
N LEU A 102 -22.67 5.94 3.14
CA LEU A 102 -23.34 7.08 2.52
C LEU A 102 -23.25 7.04 0.98
N PHE A 103 -22.14 6.57 0.43
CA PHE A 103 -21.98 6.42 -1.02
C PHE A 103 -22.90 5.34 -1.60
N ILE A 104 -23.03 4.21 -0.91
CA ILE A 104 -23.92 3.11 -1.32
C ILE A 104 -25.40 3.53 -1.20
N GLN A 105 -25.75 4.22 -0.12
CA GLN A 105 -27.13 4.65 0.15
C GLN A 105 -27.57 5.84 -0.71
N GLY A 106 -26.64 6.71 -1.13
CA GLY A 106 -26.94 7.97 -1.82
C GLY A 106 -26.13 8.15 -3.10
N SER A 107 -26.36 7.32 -4.12
CA SER A 107 -25.60 7.33 -5.38
C SER A 107 -25.64 8.65 -6.18
N GLY A 108 -26.52 9.61 -5.82
CA GLY A 108 -26.63 10.92 -6.48
C GLY A 108 -26.65 12.16 -5.57
N THR A 109 -26.74 12.01 -4.25
CA THR A 109 -27.23 13.10 -3.36
C THR A 109 -26.11 13.96 -2.74
N THR A 110 -24.83 13.59 -2.88
CA THR A 110 -23.69 14.35 -2.30
C THR A 110 -23.24 15.56 -3.13
N ARG A 111 -24.12 16.10 -4.00
CA ARG A 111 -23.82 17.25 -4.87
C ARG A 111 -24.17 18.59 -4.21
N THR A 112 -25.02 18.60 -3.18
CA THR A 112 -25.42 19.81 -2.47
C THR A 112 -24.39 20.17 -1.41
N LYS A 113 -23.97 21.44 -1.38
CA LYS A 113 -23.01 21.96 -0.39
C LYS A 113 -23.46 21.70 1.06
N GLU A 114 -24.76 21.73 1.31
CA GLU A 114 -25.36 21.42 2.61
C GLU A 114 -25.11 19.97 3.04
N LYS A 115 -25.24 19.00 2.12
CA LYS A 115 -24.98 17.59 2.45
C LYS A 115 -23.50 17.34 2.73
N ILE A 116 -22.61 18.03 2.02
CA ILE A 116 -21.15 17.98 2.30
C ILE A 116 -20.88 18.50 3.72
N LYS A 117 -21.52 19.59 4.13
CA LYS A 117 -21.40 20.13 5.49
C LYS A 117 -21.90 19.17 6.56
N GLU A 118 -23.08 18.59 6.35
CA GLU A 118 -23.66 17.60 7.27
C GLU A 118 -22.73 16.39 7.45
N ILE A 119 -22.22 15.83 6.35
CA ILE A 119 -21.28 14.71 6.38
C ILE A 119 -19.95 15.12 7.04
N THR A 120 -19.46 16.33 6.79
CA THR A 120 -18.23 16.82 7.41
C THR A 120 -18.40 16.91 8.93
N ASN A 121 -19.55 17.40 9.41
CA ASN A 121 -19.85 17.49 10.85
C ASN A 121 -19.93 16.11 11.51
N GLU A 122 -20.55 15.13 10.84
CA GLU A 122 -20.60 13.75 11.32
C GLU A 122 -19.19 13.14 11.40
N LEU A 123 -18.40 13.29 10.34
CA LEU A 123 -17.03 12.75 10.28
C LEU A 123 -16.06 13.45 11.24
N ALA A 124 -16.30 14.72 11.58
CA ALA A 124 -15.48 15.49 12.51
C ALA A 124 -15.49 14.92 13.93
N GLN A 125 -16.55 14.20 14.31
CA GLN A 125 -16.62 13.49 15.60
C GLN A 125 -15.60 12.34 15.70
N HIS A 126 -15.16 11.83 14.55
CA HIS A 126 -14.28 10.67 14.44
C HIS A 126 -12.84 11.01 14.02
N GLY A 127 -12.50 12.31 13.91
CA GLY A 127 -11.15 12.78 13.60
C GLY A 127 -11.13 14.03 12.72
N PRO A 128 -9.93 14.58 12.45
CA PRO A 128 -9.78 15.81 11.65
C PRO A 128 -10.24 15.59 10.21
N VAL A 129 -11.16 16.43 9.72
CA VAL A 129 -11.70 16.38 8.37
C VAL A 129 -12.12 17.79 7.93
N THR A 130 -12.07 18.07 6.63
CA THR A 130 -12.55 19.33 6.05
C THR A 130 -13.56 19.05 4.94
N GLU A 131 -14.41 20.02 4.62
CA GLU A 131 -15.39 19.90 3.52
C GLU A 131 -14.71 19.53 2.20
N SER A 132 -13.52 20.10 1.93
CA SER A 132 -12.73 19.79 0.73
C SER A 132 -12.31 18.33 0.68
N ASN A 133 -11.98 17.73 1.82
CA ASN A 133 -11.59 16.33 1.90
C ASN A 133 -12.76 15.41 1.54
N VAL A 134 -13.94 15.69 2.11
CA VAL A 134 -15.18 14.95 1.84
C VAL A 134 -15.56 15.07 0.35
N TYR A 135 -15.54 16.30 -0.19
CA TYR A 135 -15.81 16.54 -1.61
C TYR A 135 -14.87 15.75 -2.52
N ASN A 136 -13.56 15.83 -2.27
CA ASN A 136 -12.55 15.13 -3.06
C ASN A 136 -12.69 13.60 -2.95
N TRP A 137 -13.05 13.09 -1.78
CA TRP A 137 -13.29 11.66 -1.58
C TRP A 137 -14.42 11.17 -2.49
N PHE A 138 -15.57 11.85 -2.50
CA PHE A 138 -16.70 11.48 -3.36
C PHE A 138 -16.38 11.64 -4.85
N GLN A 139 -15.64 12.68 -5.24
CA GLN A 139 -15.17 12.82 -6.62
C GLN A 139 -14.28 11.64 -7.05
N ASN A 140 -13.30 11.28 -6.21
CA ASN A 140 -12.42 10.15 -6.47
C ASN A 140 -13.17 8.82 -6.51
N ARG A 141 -14.17 8.63 -5.64
CA ARG A 141 -14.99 7.41 -5.60
C ARG A 141 -15.78 7.23 -6.90
N ARG A 142 -16.40 8.30 -7.41
CA ARG A 142 -17.10 8.29 -8.71
C ARG A 142 -16.16 8.03 -9.89
N ALA A 143 -15.01 8.70 -9.92
CA ALA A 143 -14.01 8.50 -10.97
C ALA A 143 -13.53 7.04 -11.04
N LYS A 144 -13.27 6.42 -9.88
CA LYS A 144 -12.90 5.00 -9.79
C LYS A 144 -14.03 4.08 -10.26
N SER A 145 -15.29 4.36 -9.89
CA SER A 145 -16.44 3.56 -10.33
C SER A 145 -16.57 3.59 -11.86
N LYS A 146 -16.49 4.78 -12.47
CA LYS A 146 -16.52 4.97 -13.93
C LYS A 146 -15.36 4.27 -14.64
N LYS A 147 -14.14 4.32 -14.08
CA LYS A 147 -12.99 3.61 -14.65
C LYS A 147 -13.18 2.09 -14.59
N ARG A 148 -13.71 1.56 -13.48
CA ARG A 148 -14.01 0.13 -13.37
C ARG A 148 -15.05 -0.30 -14.41
N SER A 149 -16.15 0.43 -14.56
CA SER A 149 -17.18 0.10 -15.57
C SER A 149 -16.63 0.12 -17.00
N ALA A 150 -15.78 1.08 -17.35
CA ALA A 150 -15.14 1.14 -18.67
C ALA A 150 -14.14 -0.03 -18.91
N GLN A 151 -13.41 -0.44 -17.88
CA GLN A 151 -12.45 -1.54 -17.97
C GLN A 151 -13.12 -2.92 -18.00
N PHE A 152 -14.34 -3.05 -17.47
CA PHE A 152 -15.15 -4.24 -17.65
C PHE A 152 -15.75 -4.35 -19.06
N GLN A 153 -16.09 -3.24 -19.71
CA GLN A 153 -16.59 -3.23 -21.10
C GLN A 153 -15.49 -3.57 -22.12
N SER A 154 -14.24 -3.12 -21.90
CA SER A 154 -13.13 -3.46 -22.81
C SER A 154 -12.66 -4.92 -22.75
N LYS A 155 -13.16 -5.71 -21.80
CA LYS A 155 -12.78 -7.12 -21.62
C LYS A 155 -13.80 -8.10 -22.23
N THR A 156 -14.99 -7.62 -22.59
CA THR A 156 -16.08 -8.41 -23.16
C THR A 156 -16.14 -8.37 -24.69
N GLU A 157 -15.31 -7.57 -25.35
CA GLU A 157 -15.22 -7.47 -26.83
C GLU A 157 -14.00 -8.24 -27.42
N SER A 158 -13.39 -9.13 -26.65
CA SER A 158 -12.29 -10.00 -27.13
C SER A 158 -12.45 -11.45 -26.68
N ILE A 159 -13.68 -11.97 -26.79
CA ILE A 159 -13.95 -13.42 -26.79
C ILE A 159 -14.62 -13.76 -28.11
#